data_AF-A0A350XSM1-F1
#
_entry.id   AF-A0A350XSM1-F1
#
_cell.length_a   1.000
_cell.length_b   1.000
_cell.length_c   1.000
_cell.angle_alpha   90.00
_cell.angle_beta   90.00
_cell.angle_gamma   90.00
#
_symmetry.space_group_name_H-M   'P 1'
#
loop_
_entity.id
_entity.type
_entity.pdbx_description
1 polymer ?
#
loop_
_entity_poly.entity_id
_entity_poly.type
_entity_poly.pdbx_seq_one_letter_code
_entity_poly.pdbx_strand_id
1 'polypeptide(L)'
;QLTAADALATHAREELGISAMTTARPVQAAVTSAITFSIGAALPLLVAAIFGESLRVLMVGVTSLLFLVALGLVGARAGGAPVWKAAARVTFWGALAMLVTAAIGKAFGAVV
;
A
#
# COMPACT_ATOMS: atom_id res chain seq x y z
N GLN A 1 8.89 -38.17 5.89
CA GLN A 1 9.48 -38.26 7.25
C GLN A 1 8.58 -37.59 8.31
N LEU A 2 7.70 -36.63 7.98
CA LEU A 2 6.70 -36.06 8.93
C LEU A 2 5.40 -36.89 9.06
N THR A 3 5.01 -37.59 8.00
CA THR A 3 3.87 -38.54 7.98
C THR A 3 4.03 -39.73 8.93
N ALA A 4 5.28 -40.07 9.32
CA ALA A 4 5.55 -41.13 10.27
C ALA A 4 5.21 -40.75 11.72
N ALA A 5 5.14 -39.44 12.02
CA ALA A 5 4.79 -38.93 13.34
C ALA A 5 3.28 -38.66 13.47
N ASP A 6 2.65 -38.12 12.42
CA ASP A 6 1.19 -37.93 12.36
C ASP A 6 0.70 -37.81 10.90
N ALA A 7 0.30 -38.94 10.34
CA ALA A 7 -0.20 -39.02 8.97
C ALA A 7 -1.48 -38.20 8.77
N LEU A 8 -2.40 -38.19 9.75
CA LEU A 8 -3.69 -37.52 9.62
C LEU A 8 -3.54 -36.00 9.64
N ALA A 9 -2.73 -35.47 10.57
CA ALA A 9 -2.45 -34.03 10.61
C ALA A 9 -1.63 -33.55 9.41
N THR A 10 -0.74 -34.40 8.88
CA THR A 10 0.04 -34.06 7.68
C THR A 10 -0.85 -34.03 6.45
N HIS A 11 -1.68 -35.04 6.21
CA HIS A 11 -2.64 -35.05 5.10
C HIS A 11 -3.72 -33.95 5.26
N ALA A 12 -4.24 -33.68 6.47
CA ALA A 12 -5.19 -32.58 6.68
C ALA A 12 -4.57 -31.18 6.40
N ARG A 13 -3.26 -31.02 6.65
CA ARG A 13 -2.54 -29.78 6.33
C ARG A 13 -2.24 -29.65 4.84
N GLU A 14 -1.79 -30.74 4.22
CA GLU A 14 -1.34 -30.75 2.82
C GLU A 14 -2.51 -30.82 1.82
N GLU A 15 -3.59 -31.53 2.14
CA GLU A 15 -4.75 -31.72 1.24
C GLU A 15 -5.92 -30.78 1.53
N LEU A 16 -6.23 -30.50 2.80
CA LEU A 16 -7.34 -29.62 3.17
C LEU A 16 -6.88 -28.19 3.50
N GLY A 17 -5.56 -27.95 3.52
CA GLY A 17 -4.99 -26.66 3.89
C GLY A 17 -5.28 -26.27 5.34
N ILE A 18 -5.72 -27.20 6.20
CA ILE A 18 -6.08 -26.91 7.59
C ILE A 18 -4.79 -26.92 8.41
N SER A 19 -4.25 -25.73 8.63
CA SER A 19 -3.18 -25.44 9.56
C SER A 19 -3.69 -24.37 10.53
N ALA A 20 -3.23 -24.36 11.78
CA ALA A 20 -3.56 -23.26 12.69
C ALA A 20 -3.13 -21.88 12.11
N MET A 21 -2.18 -21.87 11.17
CA MET A 21 -1.72 -20.68 10.43
C MET A 21 -2.65 -20.24 9.28
N THR A 22 -3.55 -21.10 8.81
CA THR A 22 -4.46 -20.81 7.68
C THR A 22 -5.85 -20.39 8.12
N THR A 23 -6.10 -20.25 9.43
CA THR A 23 -7.31 -19.56 9.90
C THR A 23 -7.21 -18.09 9.54
N ALA A 24 -7.95 -17.68 8.50
CA ALA A 24 -8.00 -16.29 8.08
C ALA A 24 -8.48 -15.42 9.26
N ARG A 25 -7.77 -14.32 9.53
CA ARG A 25 -8.14 -13.32 10.55
C ARG A 25 -8.72 -12.07 9.86
N PRO A 26 -9.94 -12.13 9.29
CA PRO A 26 -10.45 -11.09 8.38
C PRO A 26 -10.61 -9.74 9.08
N VAL A 27 -11.15 -9.72 10.30
CA VAL A 27 -11.34 -8.49 11.08
C VAL A 27 -10.00 -7.83 11.40
N GLN A 28 -8.99 -8.64 11.77
CA GLN A 28 -7.66 -8.12 12.04
C GLN A 28 -7.06 -7.50 10.77
N ALA A 29 -7.12 -8.21 9.63
CA ALA A 29 -6.63 -7.71 8.35
C ALA A 29 -7.32 -6.40 7.95
N ALA A 30 -8.65 -6.33 8.06
CA ALA A 30 -9.43 -5.14 7.73
C ALA A 30 -9.04 -3.93 8.58
N VAL A 31 -8.95 -4.09 9.91
CA VAL A 31 -8.56 -3.01 10.83
C VAL A 31 -7.13 -2.56 10.56
N THR A 32 -6.20 -3.49 10.35
CA THR A 32 -4.82 -3.14 10.00
C THR A 32 -4.75 -2.40 8.66
N SER A 33 -5.53 -2.80 7.64
CA SER A 33 -5.61 -2.09 6.37
C SER A 33 -6.18 -0.68 6.52
N ALA A 34 -7.25 -0.51 7.29
CA ALA A 34 -7.86 0.80 7.53
C ALA A 34 -6.88 1.76 8.21
N ILE A 35 -6.16 1.30 9.25
CA ILE A 35 -5.18 2.10 9.97
C ILE A 35 -4.01 2.46 9.06
N THR A 36 -3.43 1.48 8.36
CA THR A 36 -2.26 1.70 7.50
C THR A 36 -2.59 2.61 6.31
N PHE A 37 -3.78 2.46 5.71
CA PHE A 37 -4.27 3.38 4.68
C PHE A 37 -4.43 4.81 5.21
N SER A 38 -5.06 4.96 6.38
CA SER A 38 -5.28 6.29 6.99
C SER A 38 -3.96 6.99 7.31
N ILE A 39 -2.99 6.27 7.86
CA ILE A 39 -1.64 6.81 8.10
C ILE A 39 -0.96 7.18 6.78
N GLY A 40 -1.10 6.34 5.75
CA GLY A 40 -0.57 6.61 4.41
C GLY A 40 -1.17 7.88 3.77
N ALA A 41 -2.44 8.15 4.01
CA ALA A 41 -3.12 9.35 3.51
C ALA A 41 -2.87 10.61 4.36
N ALA A 42 -2.41 10.46 5.61
CA ALA A 42 -2.28 11.58 6.53
C ALA A 42 -1.33 12.67 6.03
N LEU A 43 -0.15 12.29 5.50
CA LEU A 43 0.84 13.26 5.03
C LEU A 43 0.31 14.17 3.89
N PRO A 44 -0.19 13.64 2.76
CA PRO A 44 -0.72 14.50 1.69
C PRO A 44 -1.90 15.37 2.13
N LEU A 45 -2.76 14.86 3.04
CA LEU A 45 -3.87 15.64 3.59
C LEU A 45 -3.37 16.81 4.46
N LEU A 46 -2.37 16.58 5.30
CA LEU A 46 -1.75 17.64 6.10
C LEU A 46 -1.11 18.71 5.21
N VAL A 47 -0.40 18.30 4.15
CA VAL A 47 0.20 19.22 3.18
C VAL A 47 -0.89 20.03 2.46
N ALA A 48 -2.00 19.40 2.07
CA ALA A 48 -3.11 20.10 1.45
C ALA A 48 -3.76 21.15 2.38
N ALA A 49 -3.82 20.86 3.69
CA ALA A 49 -4.38 21.76 4.70
C ALA A 49 -3.47 22.96 5.02
N ILE A 50 -2.15 22.79 4.94
CA ILE A 50 -1.17 23.82 5.31
C ILE A 50 -0.88 24.78 4.14
N PHE A 51 -0.79 24.28 2.92
CA PHE A 51 -0.38 25.08 1.76
C PHE A 51 -1.56 25.75 1.05
N GLY A 52 -1.35 27.02 0.68
CA GLY A 52 -2.31 27.84 -0.08
C GLY A 52 -2.44 27.40 -1.54
N GLU A 53 -3.46 27.93 -2.23
CA GLU A 53 -3.92 27.52 -3.57
C GLU A 53 -2.79 27.45 -4.61
N SER A 54 -1.90 28.44 -4.63
CA SER A 54 -0.80 28.53 -5.60
C SER A 54 0.22 27.40 -5.49
N LEU A 55 0.45 26.85 -4.30
CA LEU A 55 1.49 25.85 -4.06
C LEU A 55 0.92 24.47 -3.67
N ARG A 56 -0.39 24.38 -3.40
CA ARG A 56 -1.03 23.16 -2.89
C ARG A 56 -0.79 21.95 -3.78
N VAL A 57 -1.11 22.05 -5.07
CA VAL A 57 -0.97 20.92 -6.01
C VAL A 57 0.49 20.47 -6.11
N LEU A 58 1.42 21.43 -6.19
CA LEU A 58 2.85 21.15 -6.28
C LEU A 58 3.36 20.44 -5.01
N MET A 59 3.04 20.97 -3.82
CA MET A 59 3.54 20.42 -2.56
C MET A 59 2.91 19.06 -2.26
N VAL A 60 1.62 18.88 -2.50
CA VAL A 60 0.95 17.58 -2.35
C VAL A 60 1.60 16.55 -3.28
N GLY A 61 1.84 16.89 -4.55
CA GLY A 61 2.49 15.99 -5.50
C GLY A 61 3.90 15.61 -5.06
N VAL A 62 4.77 16.58 -4.76
CA VAL A 62 6.17 16.34 -4.37
C VAL A 62 6.25 15.51 -3.08
N THR A 63 5.52 15.90 -2.04
CA THR A 63 5.55 15.20 -0.75
C THR A 63 4.96 13.79 -0.86
N SER A 64 3.89 13.60 -1.64
CA SER A 64 3.33 12.27 -1.87
C SER A 64 4.30 11.36 -2.60
N LEU A 65 5.02 11.85 -3.62
CA LEU A 65 6.00 11.05 -4.35
C LEU A 65 7.16 10.63 -3.46
N LEU A 66 7.71 11.55 -2.67
CA LEU A 66 8.75 11.24 -1.69
C LEU A 66 8.26 10.20 -0.67
N PHE A 67 7.02 10.32 -0.23
CA PHE A 67 6.43 9.39 0.71
C PHE A 67 6.15 8.01 0.09
N LEU A 68 5.72 7.95 -1.16
CA LEU A 68 5.57 6.69 -1.91
C LEU A 68 6.92 5.99 -2.12
N VAL A 69 8.00 6.74 -2.35
CA VAL A 69 9.36 6.15 -2.35
C VAL A 69 9.63 5.52 -0.99
N ALA A 70 9.46 6.26 0.11
CA ALA A 70 9.69 5.75 1.46
C ALA A 70 8.84 4.51 1.79
N LEU A 71 7.54 4.54 1.49
CA LEU A 71 6.62 3.41 1.68
C LEU A 71 7.00 2.22 0.79
N GLY A 72 7.42 2.45 -0.45
CA GLY A 72 7.92 1.41 -1.34
C GLY A 72 9.16 0.72 -0.79
N LEU A 73 10.09 1.48 -0.20
CA LEU A 73 11.28 0.93 0.46
C LEU A 73 10.92 0.10 1.70
N VAL A 74 10.01 0.60 2.54
CA VAL A 74 9.56 -0.10 3.75
C VAL A 74 8.79 -1.37 3.39
N GLY A 75 7.84 -1.28 2.45
CA GLY A 75 7.05 -2.41 2.00
C GLY A 75 7.89 -3.50 1.34
N ALA A 76 8.95 -3.12 0.59
CA ALA A 76 9.86 -4.10 0.01
C ALA A 76 10.66 -4.87 1.06
N ARG A 77 11.13 -4.18 2.12
CA ARG A 77 11.82 -4.82 3.24
C ARG A 77 10.89 -5.74 4.03
N ALA A 78 9.67 -5.30 4.30
CA ALA A 78 8.68 -6.10 5.00
C ALA A 78 8.22 -7.34 4.19
N GLY A 79 8.16 -7.21 2.86
CA GLY A 79 7.69 -8.27 1.95
C GLY A 79 8.78 -9.11 1.30
N GLY A 80 10.06 -8.91 1.61
CA GLY A 80 11.17 -9.65 1.01
C GLY A 80 11.39 -9.42 -0.49
N ALA A 81 10.91 -8.30 -1.03
CA ALA A 81 11.00 -7.98 -2.46
C ALA A 81 12.25 -7.15 -2.81
N PRO A 82 12.71 -7.14 -4.08
CA PRO A 82 13.82 -6.29 -4.50
C PRO A 82 13.49 -4.80 -4.30
N VAL A 83 14.19 -4.17 -3.36
CA VAL A 83 13.85 -2.85 -2.80
C VAL A 83 13.67 -1.77 -3.87
N TRP A 84 14.60 -1.67 -4.82
CA TRP A 84 14.55 -0.63 -5.86
C TRP A 84 13.43 -0.86 -6.88
N LYS A 85 13.14 -2.12 -7.25
CA LYS A 85 12.05 -2.44 -8.17
C LYS A 85 10.69 -2.15 -7.54
N ALA A 86 10.55 -2.47 -6.26
CA ALA A 86 9.33 -2.21 -5.51
C ALA A 86 9.07 -0.71 -5.33
N ALA A 87 10.09 0.06 -4.92
CA ALA A 87 9.98 1.52 -4.81
C ALA A 87 9.66 2.17 -6.15
N ALA A 88 10.40 1.84 -7.22
CA ALA A 88 10.16 2.37 -8.56
C ALA A 88 8.73 2.08 -9.04
N ARG A 89 8.23 0.85 -8.86
CA ARG A 89 6.87 0.47 -9.25
C ARG A 89 5.81 1.29 -8.50
N VAL A 90 5.93 1.41 -7.18
CA VAL A 90 4.95 2.14 -6.35
C VAL A 90 4.95 3.63 -6.71
N THR A 91 6.13 4.25 -6.82
CA THR A 91 6.25 5.66 -7.17
C THR A 91 5.77 5.94 -8.59
N PHE A 92 6.09 5.07 -9.57
CA PHE A 92 5.65 5.23 -10.95
C PHE A 92 4.13 5.21 -11.08
N TRP A 93 3.47 4.18 -10.52
CA TRP A 93 2.02 4.08 -10.61
C TRP A 93 1.32 5.18 -9.81
N GLY A 94 1.90 5.62 -8.69
CA GLY A 94 1.39 6.79 -7.94
C GLY A 94 1.51 8.09 -8.75
N ALA A 95 2.65 8.34 -9.39
CA ALA A 95 2.85 9.50 -10.25
C ALA A 95 1.88 9.51 -11.43
N LEU A 96 1.70 8.36 -12.08
CA LEU A 96 0.76 8.23 -13.20
C LEU A 96 -0.68 8.50 -12.74
N ALA A 97 -1.10 7.95 -11.60
CA ALA A 97 -2.42 8.22 -11.05
C ALA A 97 -2.66 9.71 -10.78
N MET A 98 -1.68 10.40 -10.18
CA MET A 98 -1.76 11.86 -9.93
C MET A 98 -1.83 12.67 -11.23
N LEU A 99 -1.09 12.27 -12.26
CA LEU A 99 -1.14 12.94 -13.56
C LEU A 99 -2.51 12.78 -14.22
N VAL A 100 -3.07 11.57 -14.18
CA VAL A 100 -4.40 11.29 -14.73
C VAL A 100 -5.47 12.08 -13.99
N THR A 101 -5.46 12.12 -12.65
CA THR A 101 -6.44 12.89 -11.88
C THR A 101 -6.31 14.39 -12.13
N ALA A 102 -5.09 14.92 -12.23
CA ALA A 102 -4.87 16.33 -12.56
C ALA A 102 -5.33 16.67 -14.00
N ALA A 103 -5.10 15.77 -14.96
CA ALA A 103 -5.54 15.96 -16.34
C ALA A 103 -7.07 15.96 -16.45
N ILE A 104 -7.74 15.04 -15.75
CA ILE A 104 -9.21 15.02 -15.66
C ILE A 104 -9.72 16.31 -15.01
N GLY A 105 -9.14 16.74 -13.89
CA GLY A 105 -9.53 17.98 -13.22
C GLY A 105 -9.45 19.18 -14.15
N LYS A 106 -8.35 19.30 -14.92
CA LYS A 106 -8.19 20.34 -15.95
C LYS A 106 -9.20 20.23 -17.08
N ALA A 107 -9.48 19.02 -17.57
CA ALA A 107 -10.37 18.80 -18.71
C ALA A 107 -11.83 19.19 -18.42
N PHE A 108 -12.29 18.99 -17.17
CA PHE A 108 -13.67 19.29 -16.75
C PHE A 108 -13.83 20.65 -16.06
N GLY A 109 -12.77 21.47 -16.01
CA GLY A 109 -12.80 22.76 -15.30
C GLY A 109 -13.08 22.62 -13.81
N ALA A 110 -12.82 21.44 -13.23
CA ALA A 110 -12.95 21.25 -11.80
C ALA A 110 -11.89 22.11 -11.11
N VAL A 111 -12.31 22.91 -10.13
CA VAL A 111 -11.39 23.65 -9.26
C VAL A 111 -10.60 22.63 -8.46
N VAL A 112 -9.36 22.36 -8.88
CA VAL A 112 -8.37 21.53 -8.17
C VAL A 112 -7.35 22.44 -7.51
#